data_AF-A0A4U8YPL2-F1
#
_entry.id   AF-A0A4U8YPL2-F1
#
_cell.length_a   1.000
_cell.length_b   1.000
_cell.length_c   1.000
_cell.angle_alpha   90.00
_cell.angle_beta   90.00
_cell.angle_gamma   90.00
#
_symmetry.space_group_name_H-M   'P 1'
#
loop_
_entity.id
_entity.type
_entity.pdbx_description
1 polymer ?
#
loop_
_entity_poly.entity_id
_entity_poly.type
_entity_poly.pdbx_seq_one_letter_code
_entity_poly.pdbx_strand_id
1 'polypeptide(L)'
;MCRSMAESMTQHSSYIGELLARGRVVLTTASTEETEEVGRLMGCAVSGPLVLTLAGDLGSGKTCFARGLARGLGVDEAYHVTSPTYTIVNEYPGRLPLFHLDLYRLGGGDELEEIGYRDMLQEGGVIVVEWPERSDDTELGTDLVVTIREEGPDERVITMQCVHPDVDLKAQV
;
A
#
# COMPACT_ATOMS: atom_id res chain seq x y z
N MET A 1 -27.42 -0.09 11.72
CA MET A 1 -26.65 -0.01 10.45
C MET A 1 -25.14 0.01 10.66
N CYS A 2 -24.54 0.78 11.58
CA CYS A 2 -23.06 0.80 11.74
C CYS A 2 -22.42 -0.51 12.25
N ARG A 3 -23.12 -1.38 12.99
CA ARG A 3 -22.53 -2.64 13.49
C ARG A 3 -22.27 -3.68 12.39
N SER A 4 -23.19 -3.84 11.43
CA SER A 4 -23.01 -4.87 10.39
C SER A 4 -21.98 -4.50 9.33
N MET A 5 -21.71 -3.21 9.10
CA MET A 5 -20.62 -2.76 8.22
C MET A 5 -19.27 -2.95 8.89
N ALA A 6 -19.15 -2.62 10.18
CA ALA A 6 -17.92 -2.86 10.95
C ALA A 6 -17.62 -4.37 11.05
N GLU A 7 -18.61 -5.21 11.35
CA GLU A 7 -18.45 -6.67 11.40
C GLU A 7 -18.04 -7.26 10.04
N SER A 8 -18.64 -6.78 8.94
CA SER A 8 -18.25 -7.17 7.59
C SER A 8 -16.82 -6.73 7.25
N MET A 9 -16.44 -5.48 7.56
CA MET A 9 -15.09 -4.97 7.31
C MET A 9 -14.03 -5.71 8.13
N THR A 10 -14.32 -6.08 9.38
CA THR A 10 -13.44 -6.89 10.24
C THR A 10 -13.25 -8.30 9.70
N GLN A 11 -14.29 -8.91 9.13
CA GLN A 11 -14.19 -10.24 8.53
C GLN A 11 -13.32 -10.24 7.26
N HIS A 12 -13.43 -9.20 6.42
CA HIS A 12 -12.64 -9.09 5.18
C HIS A 12 -11.16 -8.73 5.44
N SER A 13 -10.87 -7.84 6.41
CA SER A 13 -9.48 -7.50 6.75
C SER A 13 -8.73 -8.68 7.38
N SER A 14 -9.42 -9.45 8.23
CA SER A 14 -8.84 -10.64 8.87
C SER A 14 -8.55 -11.75 7.86
N TYR A 15 -9.41 -11.92 6.85
CA TYR A 15 -9.18 -12.88 5.77
C TYR A 15 -7.95 -12.55 4.92
N ILE A 16 -7.73 -11.27 4.59
CA ILE A 16 -6.52 -10.82 3.88
C ILE A 16 -5.25 -11.08 4.72
N GLY A 17 -5.29 -10.77 6.01
CA GLY A 17 -4.18 -11.07 6.93
C GLY A 17 -3.85 -12.57 6.99
N GLU A 18 -4.85 -13.44 7.12
CA GLU A 18 -4.67 -14.90 7.11
C GLU A 18 -4.12 -15.43 5.78
N LEU A 19 -4.58 -14.89 4.65
CA LEU A 19 -4.09 -15.30 3.34
C LEU A 19 -2.66 -14.82 3.08
N LEU A 20 -2.30 -13.63 3.54
CA LEU A 20 -0.93 -13.12 3.46
C LEU A 20 0.03 -13.89 4.36
N ALA A 21 -0.42 -14.37 5.52
CA ALA A 21 0.34 -15.31 6.35
C ALA A 21 0.64 -16.64 5.63
N ARG A 22 -0.09 -16.98 4.56
CA ARG A 22 0.19 -18.13 3.67
C ARG A 22 1.16 -17.80 2.53
N GLY A 23 1.71 -16.59 2.52
CA GLY A 23 2.81 -16.15 1.66
C GLY A 23 2.39 -15.35 0.42
N ARG A 24 1.21 -15.56 -0.15
CA ARG A 24 0.77 -14.82 -1.35
C ARG A 24 -0.74 -14.81 -1.53
N VAL A 25 -1.28 -13.65 -1.87
CA VAL A 25 -2.68 -13.42 -2.24
C VAL A 25 -2.76 -12.90 -3.65
N VAL A 26 -3.72 -13.38 -4.43
CA VAL A 26 -4.00 -12.90 -5.79
C VAL A 26 -5.48 -12.56 -5.87
N LEU A 27 -5.80 -11.34 -6.28
CA LEU A 27 -7.15 -10.82 -6.45
C LEU A 27 -7.30 -10.27 -7.87
N THR A 28 -8.50 -10.37 -8.41
CA THR A 28 -8.88 -9.72 -9.66
C THR A 28 -9.86 -8.60 -9.33
N THR A 29 -9.65 -7.42 -9.90
CA THR A 29 -10.58 -6.29 -9.86
C THR A 29 -11.01 -5.93 -11.27
N ALA A 30 -12.23 -5.43 -11.43
CA ALA A 30 -12.83 -5.03 -12.71
C ALA A 30 -13.16 -3.53 -12.77
N SER A 31 -12.74 -2.75 -11.77
CA SER A 31 -12.89 -1.30 -11.76
C SER A 31 -11.87 -0.59 -10.87
N THR A 32 -11.82 0.74 -10.99
CA THR A 32 -11.05 1.62 -10.10
C THR A 32 -11.53 1.54 -8.66
N GLU A 33 -12.84 1.48 -8.43
CA GLU A 33 -13.46 1.40 -7.10
C GLU A 33 -13.11 0.07 -6.42
N GLU A 34 -13.10 -1.03 -7.16
CA GLU A 34 -12.66 -2.33 -6.61
C GLU A 34 -11.17 -2.33 -6.26
N THR A 35 -10.33 -1.68 -7.08
CA THR A 35 -8.90 -1.52 -6.80
C THR A 35 -8.65 -0.66 -5.56
N GLU A 36 -9.40 0.44 -5.40
CA GLU A 36 -9.41 1.25 -4.19
C GLU A 36 -9.89 0.44 -2.97
N GLU A 37 -10.92 -0.39 -3.13
CA GLU A 37 -11.44 -1.21 -2.04
C GLU A 37 -10.40 -2.25 -1.56
N VAL A 38 -9.65 -2.88 -2.46
CA VAL A 38 -8.53 -3.76 -2.09
C VAL A 38 -7.49 -2.99 -1.27
N GLY A 39 -7.09 -1.79 -1.73
CA GLY A 39 -6.19 -0.93 -0.97
C GLY A 39 -6.74 -0.57 0.41
N ARG A 40 -8.04 -0.24 0.49
CA ARG A 40 -8.72 0.11 1.74
C ARG A 40 -8.73 -1.04 2.73
N LEU A 41 -9.04 -2.25 2.28
CA LEU A 41 -9.02 -3.44 3.12
C LEU A 41 -7.60 -3.73 3.64
N MET A 42 -6.58 -3.56 2.80
CA MET A 42 -5.18 -3.64 3.23
C MET A 42 -4.86 -2.62 4.33
N GLY A 43 -5.21 -1.35 4.14
CA GLY A 43 -4.97 -0.31 5.15
C GLY A 43 -5.68 -0.57 6.48
N CYS A 44 -6.87 -1.18 6.45
CA CYS A 44 -7.56 -1.63 7.67
C CYS A 44 -6.83 -2.78 8.38
N ALA A 45 -6.16 -3.67 7.64
CA ALA A 45 -5.45 -4.81 8.18
C ALA A 45 -4.09 -4.44 8.81
N VAL A 46 -3.46 -3.33 8.42
CA VAL A 46 -2.15 -2.92 8.95
C VAL A 46 -2.26 -2.41 10.40
N SER A 47 -1.55 -3.05 11.34
CA SER A 47 -1.55 -2.69 12.78
C SER A 47 -0.46 -1.71 13.18
N GLY A 48 0.69 -1.77 12.50
CA GLY A 48 1.92 -1.08 12.88
C GLY A 48 2.70 -0.59 11.65
N PRO A 49 3.96 -0.15 11.86
CA PRO A 49 4.80 0.31 10.77
C PRO A 49 4.98 -0.77 9.69
N LEU A 50 4.95 -0.35 8.43
CA LEU A 50 5.02 -1.25 7.28
C LEU A 50 5.59 -0.53 6.05
N VAL A 51 6.55 -1.15 5.37
CA VAL A 51 7.00 -0.76 4.03
C VAL A 51 6.33 -1.64 2.97
N LEU A 52 5.44 -1.03 2.18
CA LEU A 52 4.73 -1.64 1.07
C LEU A 52 5.29 -1.12 -0.26
N THR A 53 5.78 -2.02 -1.11
CA THR A 53 6.18 -1.65 -2.48
C THR A 53 5.06 -1.93 -3.47
N LEU A 54 4.90 -1.03 -4.44
CA LEU A 54 3.81 -1.05 -5.40
C LEU A 54 4.34 -0.98 -6.82
N ALA A 55 4.45 -2.14 -7.46
CA ALA A 55 4.96 -2.30 -8.81
C ALA A 55 3.82 -2.50 -9.82
N GLY A 56 4.05 -2.06 -11.06
CA GLY A 56 3.10 -2.21 -12.16
C GLY A 56 3.31 -1.13 -13.21
N ASP A 57 2.79 -1.36 -14.42
CA ASP A 57 2.99 -0.47 -15.55
C ASP A 57 2.34 0.92 -15.33
N LEU A 58 2.67 1.87 -16.21
CA LEU A 58 2.04 3.19 -16.20
C LEU A 58 0.53 3.04 -16.44
N GLY A 59 -0.30 3.60 -15.56
CA GLY A 59 -1.76 3.48 -15.65
C GLY A 59 -2.36 2.21 -15.02
N SER A 60 -1.54 1.28 -14.52
CA SER A 60 -2.00 0.01 -13.92
C SER A 60 -2.94 0.16 -12.72
N GLY A 61 -2.97 1.32 -12.06
CA GLY A 61 -3.86 1.58 -10.92
C GLY A 61 -3.14 1.70 -9.56
N LYS A 62 -1.80 1.81 -9.55
CA LYS A 62 -0.98 2.01 -8.35
C LYS A 62 -1.53 3.11 -7.42
N THR A 63 -1.72 4.31 -7.94
CA THR A 63 -2.25 5.44 -7.17
C THR A 63 -3.70 5.22 -6.71
N CYS A 64 -4.52 4.43 -7.44
CA CYS A 64 -5.86 4.05 -6.95
C CYS A 64 -5.73 3.14 -5.72
N PHE A 65 -4.88 2.12 -5.78
CA PHE A 65 -4.59 1.28 -4.62
C PHE A 65 -4.09 2.11 -3.42
N ALA A 66 -3.13 3.03 -3.64
CA ALA A 66 -2.58 3.89 -2.59
C ALA A 66 -3.64 4.82 -1.96
N ARG A 67 -4.57 5.33 -2.76
CA ARG A 67 -5.73 6.10 -2.26
C ARG A 67 -6.63 5.25 -1.37
N GLY A 68 -6.94 4.03 -1.81
CA GLY A 68 -7.63 3.04 -0.99
C GLY A 68 -6.92 2.81 0.33
N LEU A 69 -5.61 2.52 0.28
CA LEU A 69 -4.75 2.30 1.43
C LEU A 69 -4.83 3.45 2.44
N ALA A 70 -4.71 4.69 1.97
CA ALA A 70 -4.87 5.89 2.80
C ALA A 70 -6.21 5.93 3.54
N ARG A 71 -7.32 5.63 2.84
CA ARG A 71 -8.65 5.55 3.47
C ARG A 71 -8.73 4.43 4.50
N GLY A 72 -8.13 3.27 4.21
CA GLY A 72 -8.05 2.15 5.16
C GLY A 72 -7.23 2.48 6.42
N LEU A 73 -6.22 3.32 6.28
CA LEU A 73 -5.43 3.88 7.38
C LEU A 73 -6.13 5.03 8.10
N GLY A 74 -7.33 5.44 7.68
CA GLY A 74 -8.09 6.51 8.34
C GLY A 74 -7.65 7.91 7.98
N VAL A 75 -6.96 8.11 6.84
CA VAL A 75 -6.71 9.44 6.28
C VAL A 75 -8.04 10.07 5.88
N ASP A 76 -8.33 11.26 6.43
CA ASP A 76 -9.57 11.98 6.23
C ASP A 76 -9.87 12.25 4.75
N GLU A 77 -11.15 12.21 4.36
CA GLU A 77 -11.60 12.41 2.98
C GLU A 77 -11.23 13.80 2.42
N ALA A 78 -11.03 14.80 3.28
CA ALA A 78 -10.55 16.13 2.91
C ALA A 78 -9.13 16.11 2.33
N TYR A 79 -8.32 15.08 2.60
CA TYR A 79 -7.02 14.91 1.97
C TYR A 79 -7.18 14.28 0.58
N HIS A 80 -6.71 15.01 -0.42
CA HIS A 80 -6.62 14.51 -1.79
C HIS A 80 -5.36 13.65 -1.96
N VAL A 81 -5.55 12.33 -2.05
CA VAL A 81 -4.44 11.40 -2.29
C VAL A 81 -4.19 11.29 -3.79
N THR A 82 -3.03 11.78 -4.20
CA THR A 82 -2.60 11.89 -5.61
C THR A 82 -1.20 11.31 -5.76
N SER A 83 -0.86 10.90 -6.98
CA SER A 83 0.48 10.40 -7.28
C SER A 83 1.54 11.46 -6.95
N PRO A 84 2.55 11.11 -6.14
CA PRO A 84 3.63 12.02 -5.77
C PRO A 84 4.72 12.09 -6.84
N THR A 85 4.49 11.73 -8.11
CA THR A 85 5.53 11.74 -9.16
C THR A 85 6.39 13.02 -9.21
N TYR A 86 5.82 14.20 -8.88
CA TYR A 86 6.54 15.48 -8.87
C TYR A 86 7.00 15.94 -7.48
N THR A 87 6.25 15.60 -6.43
CA THR A 87 6.63 15.93 -5.05
C THR A 87 7.62 14.92 -4.46
N ILE A 88 7.77 13.77 -5.13
CA ILE A 88 8.47 12.54 -4.75
C ILE A 88 7.85 11.88 -3.52
N VAL A 89 7.48 12.67 -2.52
CA VAL A 89 6.86 12.24 -1.27
C VAL A 89 5.61 13.07 -1.00
N ASN A 90 4.53 12.41 -0.63
CA ASN A 90 3.38 13.02 0.02
C ASN A 90 3.14 12.37 1.39
N GLU A 91 2.79 13.18 2.38
CA GLU A 91 2.51 12.74 3.74
C GLU A 91 1.03 12.95 4.07
N TYR A 92 0.42 11.94 4.66
CA TYR A 92 -1.00 11.97 5.01
C TYR A 92 -1.22 11.52 6.46
N PRO A 93 -1.92 12.32 7.29
CA PRO A 93 -2.21 11.94 8.66
C PRO A 93 -3.39 10.95 8.70
N GLY A 94 -3.14 9.76 9.24
CA GLY A 94 -4.14 8.73 9.52
C GLY A 94 -3.95 8.12 10.91
N ARG A 95 -4.63 7.00 11.18
CA ARG A 95 -4.39 6.14 12.35
C ARG A 95 -2.92 5.73 12.46
N LEU A 96 -2.31 5.46 11.32
CA LEU A 96 -0.87 5.42 11.11
C LEU A 96 -0.55 6.47 10.03
N PRO A 97 0.50 7.29 10.16
CA PRO A 97 0.89 8.22 9.12
C PRO A 97 1.24 7.44 7.85
N LEU A 98 0.81 7.95 6.69
CA LEU A 98 1.12 7.37 5.38
C LEU A 98 2.13 8.26 4.66
N PHE A 99 3.29 7.69 4.33
CA PHE A 99 4.28 8.26 3.43
C PHE A 99 4.09 7.62 2.05
N HIS A 100 3.57 8.37 1.08
CA HIS A 100 3.40 7.92 -0.29
C HIS A 100 4.57 8.44 -1.13
N LEU A 101 5.40 7.52 -1.60
CA LEU A 101 6.57 7.79 -2.41
C LEU A 101 6.34 7.31 -3.85
N ASP A 102 6.92 8.03 -4.81
CA ASP A 102 6.99 7.62 -6.21
C ASP A 102 8.41 7.83 -6.72
N LEU A 103 9.11 6.72 -6.97
CA LEU A 103 10.52 6.74 -7.36
C LEU A 103 10.72 6.84 -8.87
N TYR A 104 9.65 6.96 -9.68
CA TYR A 104 9.74 6.94 -11.15
C TYR A 104 10.75 7.94 -11.72
N ARG A 105 10.92 9.09 -11.04
CA ARG A 105 11.81 10.17 -11.45
C ARG A 105 13.18 10.17 -10.78
N LEU A 106 13.41 9.28 -9.82
CA LEU A 106 14.70 9.18 -9.18
C LEU A 106 15.72 8.55 -10.13
N GLY A 107 16.93 9.11 -10.13
CA GLY A 107 18.04 8.69 -10.97
C GLY A 107 18.78 7.46 -10.44
N GLY A 108 18.52 7.07 -9.19
CA GLY A 108 19.22 6.04 -8.43
C GLY A 108 20.35 6.61 -7.54
N GLY A 109 20.92 5.80 -6.65
CA GLY A 109 21.96 6.21 -5.70
C GLY A 109 21.40 6.70 -4.35
N ASP A 110 22.11 7.61 -3.68
CA ASP A 110 21.80 8.14 -2.33
C ASP A 110 20.52 9.03 -2.27
N GLU A 111 19.73 9.12 -3.35
CA GLU A 111 18.55 10.00 -3.44
C GLU A 111 17.46 9.65 -2.41
N LEU A 112 17.37 8.39 -1.96
CA LEU A 112 16.49 8.02 -0.85
C LEU A 112 16.90 8.72 0.46
N GLU A 113 18.20 8.86 0.71
CA GLU A 113 18.70 9.57 1.88
C GLU A 113 18.37 11.07 1.77
N GLU A 114 18.51 11.65 0.58
CA GLU A 114 18.20 13.07 0.34
C GLU A 114 16.72 13.43 0.56
N ILE A 115 15.80 12.51 0.26
CA ILE A 115 14.36 12.72 0.52
C ILE A 115 13.96 12.41 1.97
N GLY A 116 14.91 12.06 2.85
CA GLY A 116 14.63 11.80 4.26
C GLY A 116 14.01 10.42 4.52
N TYR A 117 14.25 9.42 3.67
CA TYR A 117 13.64 8.09 3.80
C TYR A 117 13.88 7.44 5.17
N ARG A 118 15.09 7.62 5.73
CA ARG A 118 15.45 7.09 7.06
C ARG A 118 14.64 7.72 8.18
N ASP A 119 14.28 8.99 8.08
CA ASP A 119 13.49 9.67 9.08
C ASP A 119 12.04 9.15 9.06
N MET A 120 11.50 8.89 7.86
CA MET A 120 10.16 8.29 7.68
C MET A 120 10.08 6.89 8.28
N LEU A 121 11.13 6.07 8.11
CA LEU A 121 11.23 4.75 8.76
C LEU A 121 11.20 4.86 10.29
N GLN A 122 11.88 5.87 10.85
CA GLN A 122 11.95 6.09 12.30
C GLN A 122 10.65 6.65 12.88
N GLU A 123 9.91 7.46 12.11
CA GLU A 123 8.63 8.02 12.55
C GLU A 123 7.56 6.94 12.81
N GLY A 124 7.68 5.78 12.15
CA GLY A 124 6.89 4.59 12.47
C GLY A 124 5.47 4.65 11.92
N GLY A 125 5.36 4.75 10.59
CA GLY A 125 4.09 4.74 9.84
C GLY A 125 4.06 3.68 8.74
N VAL A 126 3.14 3.85 7.79
CA VAL A 126 3.11 3.06 6.57
C VAL A 126 3.81 3.84 5.47
N ILE A 127 4.78 3.21 4.83
CA ILE A 127 5.45 3.74 3.65
C ILE A 127 4.94 2.95 2.44
N VAL A 128 4.35 3.63 1.46
CA VAL A 128 4.00 3.04 0.16
C VAL A 128 4.90 3.59 -0.92
N VAL A 129 5.61 2.72 -1.62
CA VAL A 129 6.61 3.09 -2.63
C VAL A 129 6.14 2.64 -4.01
N GLU A 130 5.73 3.58 -4.87
CA GLU A 130 5.51 3.31 -6.29
C GLU A 130 6.85 3.24 -7.04
N TRP A 131 6.92 2.35 -8.04
CA TRP A 131 8.12 2.10 -8.86
C TRP A 131 9.34 1.67 -8.04
N PRO A 132 9.19 0.63 -7.18
CA PRO A 132 10.26 0.18 -6.29
C PRO A 132 11.52 -0.29 -7.04
N GLU A 133 11.41 -0.69 -8.30
CA GLU A 133 12.54 -1.12 -9.14
C GLU A 133 13.60 -0.03 -9.41
N ARG A 134 13.35 1.20 -8.96
CA ARG A 134 14.28 2.33 -9.04
C ARG A 134 15.26 2.40 -7.86
N SER A 135 15.10 1.54 -6.86
CA SER A 135 16.01 1.39 -5.73
C SER A 135 16.24 -0.09 -5.44
N ASP A 136 17.32 -0.39 -4.72
CA ASP A 136 17.59 -1.74 -4.24
C ASP A 136 16.65 -2.09 -3.08
N ASP A 137 16.05 -3.28 -3.15
CA ASP A 137 15.07 -3.75 -2.14
C ASP A 137 15.64 -3.75 -0.70
N THR A 138 16.95 -3.96 -0.56
CA THR A 138 17.65 -3.89 0.72
C THR A 138 17.70 -2.49 1.32
N GLU A 139 17.63 -1.45 0.50
CA GLU A 139 17.58 -0.06 0.97
C GLU A 139 16.18 0.32 1.43
N LEU A 140 15.16 -0.18 0.74
CA LEU A 140 13.75 0.05 1.09
C LEU A 140 13.35 -0.71 2.36
N GLY A 141 13.89 -1.91 2.58
CA GLY A 141 13.47 -2.74 3.70
C GLY A 141 12.02 -3.20 3.54
N THR A 142 11.66 -3.66 2.34
CA THR A 142 10.30 -4.04 1.97
C THR A 142 9.73 -5.15 2.86
N ASP A 143 8.53 -4.92 3.38
CA ASP A 143 7.79 -5.90 4.16
C ASP A 143 6.75 -6.64 3.29
N LEU A 144 6.09 -5.90 2.40
CA LEU A 144 5.01 -6.37 1.55
C LEU A 144 5.20 -5.90 0.11
N VAL A 145 5.25 -6.85 -0.82
CA VAL A 145 5.29 -6.58 -2.26
C VAL A 145 3.89 -6.63 -2.84
N VAL A 146 3.47 -5.57 -3.52
CA VAL A 146 2.22 -5.51 -4.28
C VAL A 146 2.53 -5.28 -5.76
N THR A 147 2.01 -6.16 -6.62
CA THR A 147 2.12 -6.00 -8.07
C THR A 147 0.73 -5.89 -8.68
N ILE A 148 0.52 -4.87 -9.52
CA ILE A 148 -0.72 -4.67 -10.27
C ILE A 148 -0.44 -4.86 -11.76
N ARG A 149 -1.15 -5.81 -12.38
CA ARG A 149 -1.05 -6.11 -13.82
C ARG A 149 -2.40 -5.88 -14.50
N GLU A 150 -2.37 -5.38 -15.72
CA GLU A 150 -3.56 -5.28 -16.56
C GLU A 150 -3.81 -6.61 -17.29
N GLU A 151 -5.03 -7.13 -17.22
CA GLU A 151 -5.45 -8.35 -17.94
C GLU A 151 -6.65 -8.09 -18.88
N GLY A 152 -7.18 -6.86 -18.87
CA GLY A 152 -8.25 -6.39 -19.72
C GLY A 152 -8.43 -4.88 -19.62
N PRO A 153 -9.39 -4.27 -20.34
CA PRO A 153 -9.61 -2.83 -20.32
C PRO A 153 -9.75 -2.27 -18.90
N ASP A 154 -10.63 -2.89 -18.11
CA ASP A 154 -10.91 -2.50 -16.72
C ASP A 154 -10.42 -3.55 -15.70
N GLU A 155 -9.92 -4.68 -16.19
CA GLU A 155 -9.50 -5.80 -15.34
C GLU A 155 -8.05 -5.66 -14.89
N ARG A 156 -7.81 -5.79 -13.59
CA ARG A 156 -6.48 -5.83 -12.98
C ARG A 156 -6.31 -7.08 -12.14
N VAL A 157 -5.12 -7.65 -12.16
CA VAL A 157 -4.70 -8.69 -11.23
C VAL A 157 -3.73 -8.06 -10.23
N ILE A 158 -4.14 -8.08 -8.96
CA ILE A 158 -3.37 -7.56 -7.83
C ILE A 158 -2.78 -8.77 -7.09
N THR A 159 -1.46 -8.86 -7.07
CA THR A 159 -0.73 -9.86 -6.28
C THR A 159 -0.10 -9.19 -5.07
N MET A 160 -0.31 -9.74 -3.89
CA MET A 160 0.26 -9.25 -2.63
C MET A 160 1.06 -10.38 -1.97
N GLN A 161 2.30 -10.13 -1.59
CA GLN A 161 3.23 -11.14 -1.06
C GLN A 161 4.07 -10.56 0.08
N CYS A 162 3.98 -11.16 1.26
CA CYS A 162 4.86 -10.84 2.38
C CYS A 162 6.29 -11.32 2.08
N VAL A 163 7.28 -10.48 2.36
CA VAL A 163 8.71 -10.80 2.19
C VAL A 163 9.22 -11.67 3.34
N HIS A 164 8.63 -11.51 4.52
CA HIS A 164 8.93 -12.27 5.72
C HIS A 164 7.62 -12.64 6.46
N PRO A 165 7.59 -13.72 7.26
CA PRO A 165 6.36 -14.22 7.87
C PRO A 165 5.83 -13.35 9.03
N ASP A 166 6.65 -12.44 9.56
CA ASP A 166 6.38 -11.69 10.79
C ASP A 166 5.79 -10.29 10.56
N VAL A 167 5.24 -10.02 9.36
CA VAL A 167 4.55 -8.75 9.09
C VAL A 167 3.36 -8.61 10.04
N ASP A 168 3.33 -7.54 10.84
CA ASP A 168 2.26 -7.25 11.80
C ASP A 168 0.98 -6.80 11.07
N LEU A 169 0.32 -7.79 10.47
CA LEU A 169 -1.03 -7.70 9.93
C LEU A 169 -1.99 -8.25 10.96
N LYS A 170 -2.99 -7.45 11.31
CA LYS A 170 -4.05 -7.86 12.21
C LYS A 170 -4.93 -8.93 11.56
N ALA A 171 -4.71 -10.19 11.92
CA ALA A 171 -5.79 -11.16 12.02
C ALA A 171 -6.53 -10.89 13.34
N GLN A 172 -7.46 -9.93 13.36
CA GLN A 172 -8.28 -9.75 14.56
C GLN A 172 -9.34 -10.85 14.60
N VAL A 173 -9.12 -11.81 15.50
CA VAL A 173 -10.14 -12.76 15.99
C VAL A 173 -11.34 -12.00 16.56
#